data_AF-A0A355CFP8-F1
#
_entry.id   AF-A0A355CFP8-F1
#
_cell.length_a   1.000
_cell.length_b   1.000
_cell.length_c   1.000
_cell.angle_alpha   90.00
_cell.angle_beta   90.00
_cell.angle_gamma   90.00
#
_symmetry.space_group_name_H-M   'P 1'
#
loop_
_entity.id
_entity.type
_entity.pdbx_description
1 polymer ?
#
loop_
_entity_poly.entity_id
_entity_poly.type
_entity_poly.pdbx_seq_one_letter_code
_entity_poly.pdbx_strand_id
1 'polypeptide(L)'
;AYHRELERIFGADKVEPAIFFIGLQPHTILEEYAFKQEILQPGYDPMSLMPWTARKLLWNPEPLGSFFGQICLEAWQRNSNDFGREVMAILEEKLGCADLEDALSAPIEVKDKQLTSVG
;
A
#
# COMPACT_ATOMS: atom_id res chain seq x y z
N ALA A 1 10.71 5.34 8.61
CA ALA A 1 10.83 5.39 10.09
C ALA A 1 10.01 4.33 10.82
N TYR A 2 8.69 4.21 10.61
CA TYR A 2 7.83 3.33 11.44
C TYR A 2 8.32 1.88 11.59
N HIS A 3 8.64 1.21 10.47
CA HIS A 3 9.18 -0.16 10.50
C HIS A 3 10.48 -0.27 11.30
N ARG A 4 11.42 0.67 11.10
CA ARG A 4 12.69 0.71 11.83
C ARG A 4 12.49 0.91 13.32
N GLU A 5 11.50 1.69 13.70
CA GLU A 5 11.15 1.89 15.11
C GLU A 5 10.56 0.61 15.73
N LEU A 6 9.74 -0.14 14.98
CA LEU A 6 9.27 -1.45 15.43
C LEU A 6 10.44 -2.44 15.61
N GLU A 7 11.36 -2.53 14.64
CA GLU A 7 12.57 -3.36 14.76
C GLU A 7 13.41 -2.96 15.97
N ARG A 8 13.54 -1.66 16.24
CA ARG A 8 14.28 -1.12 17.39
C ARG A 8 13.66 -1.53 18.74
N ILE A 9 12.34 -1.54 18.83
CA ILE A 9 11.60 -1.84 20.07
C ILE A 9 11.51 -3.36 20.31
N PHE A 10 11.14 -4.12 19.29
CA PHE A 10 10.80 -5.54 19.41
C PHE A 10 11.94 -6.48 19.01
N GLY A 11 12.96 -5.98 18.32
CA GLY A 11 14.01 -6.77 17.71
C GLY A 11 13.68 -7.13 16.26
N ALA A 12 14.70 -7.10 15.39
CA ALA A 12 14.55 -7.43 13.98
C ALA A 12 13.97 -8.84 13.78
N ASP A 13 14.39 -9.83 14.57
CA ASP A 13 13.91 -11.22 14.47
C ASP A 13 12.41 -11.39 14.83
N LYS A 14 11.78 -10.38 15.41
CA LYS A 14 10.36 -10.37 15.78
C LYS A 14 9.49 -9.53 14.86
N VAL A 15 10.10 -8.75 13.97
CA VAL A 15 9.42 -7.82 13.08
C VAL A 15 9.80 -8.16 11.65
N GLU A 16 8.84 -8.69 10.89
CA GLU A 16 9.04 -9.03 9.49
C GLU A 16 8.28 -8.04 8.61
N PRO A 17 8.97 -7.27 7.74
CA PRO A 17 8.30 -6.38 6.81
C PRO A 17 7.57 -7.16 5.71
N ALA A 18 6.27 -6.93 5.60
CA ALA A 18 5.45 -7.45 4.52
C ALA A 18 4.94 -6.29 3.65
N ILE A 19 5.03 -6.46 2.34
CA ILE A 19 4.49 -5.51 1.36
C ILE A 19 3.25 -6.12 0.75
N PHE A 20 2.12 -5.44 0.96
CA PHE A 20 0.84 -5.84 0.40
C PHE A 20 0.57 -5.02 -0.86
N PHE A 21 0.12 -5.69 -1.92
CA PHE A 21 -0.55 -4.99 -3.01
C PHE A 21 -1.92 -4.54 -2.51
N ILE A 22 -2.32 -3.31 -2.86
CA ILE A 22 -3.62 -2.80 -2.43
C ILE A 22 -4.70 -3.59 -3.16
N GLY A 23 -5.44 -4.38 -2.39
CA GLY A 23 -6.74 -4.86 -2.78
C GLY A 23 -7.69 -3.68 -2.85
N LEU A 24 -8.18 -3.29 -4.02
CA LEU A 24 -9.22 -2.28 -4.12
C LEU A 24 -10.51 -2.88 -3.55
N GLN A 25 -10.79 -2.58 -2.29
CA GLN A 25 -11.99 -3.07 -1.63
C GLN A 25 -13.19 -2.23 -2.07
N PRO A 26 -14.32 -2.86 -2.47
CA PRO A 26 -15.55 -2.14 -2.80
C PRO A 26 -16.05 -1.32 -1.62
N HIS A 27 -16.76 -0.23 -1.90
CA HIS A 27 -17.34 0.67 -0.91
C HIS A 27 -16.35 1.29 0.06
N THR A 28 -15.11 1.50 -0.40
CA THR A 28 -14.07 2.21 0.35
C THR A 28 -13.70 3.52 -0.36
N ILE A 29 -12.98 4.39 0.35
CA ILE A 29 -12.42 5.63 -0.23
C ILE A 29 -11.55 5.34 -1.46
N LEU A 30 -10.92 4.16 -1.52
CA LEU A 30 -10.11 3.75 -2.66
C LEU A 30 -10.97 3.45 -3.89
N GLU A 31 -12.17 2.89 -3.71
CA GLU A 31 -13.13 2.70 -4.81
C GLU A 31 -13.60 4.07 -5.38
N GLU A 32 -13.92 5.03 -4.50
CA GLU A 32 -14.28 6.39 -4.94
C GLU A 32 -13.16 7.05 -5.74
N TYR A 33 -11.91 6.87 -5.28
CA TYR A 33 -10.73 7.33 -6.01
C TYR A 33 -10.60 6.63 -7.36
N ALA A 34 -10.77 5.30 -7.41
CA ALA A 34 -10.67 4.52 -8.63
C ALA A 34 -11.73 4.92 -9.68
N PHE A 35 -12.94 5.32 -9.27
CA PHE A 35 -13.93 5.89 -10.18
C PHE A 35 -13.49 7.26 -10.71
N LYS A 36 -13.00 8.16 -9.85
CA LYS A 36 -12.55 9.50 -10.24
C LYS A 36 -11.38 9.46 -11.23
N GLN A 37 -10.51 8.46 -11.11
CA GLN A 37 -9.35 8.26 -11.98
C GLN A 37 -9.63 7.32 -13.17
N GLU A 38 -10.89 6.95 -13.41
CA GLU A 38 -11.31 6.06 -14.50
C GLU A 38 -10.64 4.67 -14.50
N ILE A 39 -10.10 4.26 -13.35
CA ILE A 39 -9.52 2.93 -13.14
C ILE A 39 -10.65 1.89 -13.16
N LEU A 40 -11.76 2.19 -12.49
CA LEU A 40 -13.00 1.40 -12.49
C LEU A 40 -14.14 2.17 -13.16
N GLN A 41 -15.08 1.41 -13.75
CA GLN A 41 -16.32 1.99 -14.26
C GLN A 41 -17.48 1.74 -13.28
N PRO A 42 -18.44 2.68 -13.15
CA PRO A 42 -19.65 2.46 -12.37
C PRO A 42 -20.39 1.20 -12.84
N GLY A 43 -20.86 0.39 -11.89
CA GLY A 43 -21.58 -0.86 -12.18
C GLY A 43 -20.67 -2.07 -12.43
N TYR A 44 -19.37 -1.99 -12.10
CA TYR A 44 -18.51 -3.17 -12.09
C TYR A 44 -19.01 -4.22 -11.08
N ASP A 45 -18.82 -5.50 -11.41
CA ASP A 45 -19.12 -6.60 -10.49
C ASP A 45 -17.85 -6.94 -9.68
N PRO A 46 -17.78 -6.64 -8.37
CA PRO A 46 -16.61 -6.97 -7.56
C PRO A 46 -16.41 -8.47 -7.35
N MET A 47 -17.44 -9.29 -7.58
CA MET A 47 -17.36 -10.75 -7.50
C MET A 47 -16.97 -11.39 -8.83
N SER A 48 -16.92 -10.61 -9.92
CA SER A 48 -16.49 -11.10 -11.23
C SER A 48 -14.99 -11.42 -11.22
N LEU A 49 -14.66 -12.71 -11.19
CA LEU A 49 -13.28 -13.25 -11.28
C LEU A 49 -12.64 -13.10 -12.66
N MET A 50 -13.32 -12.45 -13.60
CA MET A 50 -12.75 -12.20 -14.90
C MET A 50 -11.40 -11.47 -14.78
N PRO A 51 -10.35 -11.91 -15.50
CA PRO A 51 -8.99 -11.45 -15.27
C PRO A 51 -8.81 -9.93 -15.33
N TRP A 52 -9.62 -9.22 -16.12
CA TRP A 52 -9.54 -7.76 -16.22
C TRP A 52 -10.07 -7.04 -14.97
N THR A 53 -11.15 -7.54 -14.34
CA THR A 53 -11.73 -6.96 -13.11
C THR A 53 -10.84 -7.30 -11.92
N ALA A 54 -10.41 -8.56 -11.80
CA ALA A 54 -9.52 -9.00 -10.73
C ALA A 54 -8.18 -8.24 -10.73
N ARG A 55 -7.61 -7.95 -11.92
CA ARG A 55 -6.42 -7.09 -12.02
C ARG A 55 -6.66 -5.71 -11.46
N LYS A 56 -7.77 -5.05 -11.78
CA LYS A 56 -8.08 -3.72 -11.25
C LYS A 56 -8.29 -3.69 -9.73
N LEU A 57 -8.66 -4.83 -9.14
CA LEU A 57 -8.85 -4.99 -7.71
C LEU A 57 -7.58 -5.37 -6.95
N LEU A 58 -6.46 -5.71 -7.60
CA LEU A 58 -5.21 -6.13 -6.96
C LEU A 58 -4.01 -5.37 -7.55
N TRP A 59 -4.14 -4.05 -7.69
CA TRP A 59 -3.22 -3.27 -8.53
C TRP A 59 -2.81 -1.95 -7.92
N ASN A 60 -1.50 -1.73 -7.90
CA ASN A 60 -0.92 -0.41 -7.67
C ASN A 60 -0.88 0.35 -9.01
N PRO A 61 -1.51 1.54 -9.14
CA PRO A 61 -1.53 2.29 -10.39
C PRO A 61 -0.11 2.68 -10.85
N GLU A 62 0.09 2.83 -12.16
CA GLU A 62 1.37 3.35 -12.68
C GLU A 62 1.54 4.83 -12.30
N PRO A 63 2.79 5.30 -12.04
CA PRO A 63 4.07 4.58 -12.18
C PRO A 63 4.45 3.69 -10.98
N LEU A 64 3.60 3.64 -9.94
CA LEU A 64 3.91 3.03 -8.66
C LEU A 64 4.01 1.50 -8.76
N GLY A 65 3.16 0.87 -9.59
CA GLY A 65 3.23 -0.55 -9.89
C GLY A 65 4.59 -0.97 -10.47
N SER A 66 5.05 -0.30 -11.53
CA SER A 66 6.37 -0.56 -12.11
C SER A 66 7.52 -0.26 -11.14
N PHE A 67 7.41 0.83 -10.37
CA PHE A 67 8.40 1.18 -9.36
C PHE A 67 8.58 0.09 -8.31
N PHE A 68 7.49 -0.37 -7.68
CA PHE A 68 7.56 -1.46 -6.69
C PHE A 68 8.00 -2.78 -7.34
N GLY A 69 7.57 -3.07 -8.56
CA GLY A 69 8.02 -4.24 -9.30
C GLY A 69 9.54 -4.29 -9.48
N GLN A 70 10.15 -3.17 -9.85
CA GLN A 70 11.60 -3.05 -9.98
C GLN A 70 12.32 -3.25 -8.64
N ILE A 71 11.80 -2.66 -7.57
CA ILE A 71 12.37 -2.83 -6.23
C ILE A 71 12.30 -4.28 -5.77
N CYS A 72 11.17 -4.97 -5.98
CA CYS A 72 11.04 -6.38 -5.65
C CYS A 72 12.03 -7.24 -6.45
N LEU A 73 12.22 -6.97 -7.74
CA LEU A 73 13.21 -7.69 -8.55
C LEU A 73 14.64 -7.44 -8.03
N GLU A 74 14.96 -6.20 -7.67
CA GLU A 74 16.25 -5.82 -7.11
C GLU A 74 16.50 -6.50 -5.75
N ALA A 75 15.51 -6.49 -4.85
CA ALA A 75 15.58 -7.15 -3.55
C ALA A 75 15.81 -8.66 -3.70
N TRP A 76 15.13 -9.29 -4.65
CA TRP A 76 15.32 -10.71 -4.94
C TRP A 76 16.76 -11.03 -5.38
N GLN A 77 17.37 -10.15 -6.18
CA GLN A 77 18.75 -10.31 -6.64
C GLN A 77 19.78 -10.06 -5.54
N ARG A 78 19.51 -9.09 -4.64
CA ARG A 78 20.41 -8.74 -3.54
C ARG A 78 20.36 -9.78 -2.41
N ASN A 79 19.17 -10.08 -1.90
CA ASN A 79 18.98 -11.05 -0.82
C ASN A 79 17.56 -11.61 -0.79
N SER A 80 17.35 -12.76 -1.43
CA SER A 80 16.06 -13.45 -1.41
C SER A 80 15.71 -14.09 -0.06
N ASN A 81 16.68 -14.31 0.82
CA ASN A 81 16.43 -14.93 2.14
C ASN A 81 15.87 -13.94 3.17
N ASP A 82 16.08 -12.64 2.96
CA ASP A 82 15.55 -11.56 3.79
C ASP A 82 14.87 -10.50 2.90
N PHE A 83 14.00 -11.00 2.03
CA PHE A 83 13.41 -10.23 0.93
C PHE A 83 12.72 -8.95 1.42
N GLY A 84 11.90 -9.05 2.47
CA GLY A 84 11.12 -7.92 2.95
C GLY A 84 12.00 -6.77 3.44
N ARG A 85 13.05 -7.07 4.22
CA ARG A 85 13.98 -6.04 4.71
C ARG A 85 14.80 -5.46 3.59
N GLU A 86 15.19 -6.28 2.61
CA GLU A 86 15.92 -5.78 1.45
C GLU A 86 15.07 -4.81 0.64
N VAL A 87 13.78 -5.09 0.46
CA VAL A 87 12.86 -4.13 -0.16
C VAL A 87 12.81 -2.81 0.65
N MET A 88 12.69 -2.88 1.97
CA MET A 88 12.68 -1.68 2.81
C MET A 88 13.99 -0.88 2.71
N ALA A 89 15.14 -1.56 2.66
CA ALA A 89 16.45 -0.92 2.49
C ALA A 89 16.54 -0.20 1.14
N ILE A 90 16.11 -0.83 0.05
CA ILE A 90 16.10 -0.23 -1.29
C ILE A 90 15.14 0.98 -1.34
N LEU A 91 13.97 0.89 -0.70
CA LEU A 91 13.04 2.02 -0.59
C LEU A 91 13.68 3.20 0.14
N GLU A 92 14.37 2.94 1.25
CA GLU A 92 15.11 3.95 2.01
C GLU A 92 16.26 4.56 1.18
N GLU A 93 17.00 3.76 0.40
CA GLU A 93 18.03 4.25 -0.52
C GLU A 93 17.47 5.19 -1.59
N LYS A 94 16.31 4.85 -2.18
CA LYS A 94 15.73 5.58 -3.31
C LYS A 94 14.89 6.79 -2.90
N LEU A 95 14.18 6.70 -1.78
CA LEU A 95 13.19 7.71 -1.34
C LEU A 95 13.58 8.43 -0.05
N GLY A 96 14.61 7.95 0.65
CA GLY A 96 14.97 8.43 1.98
C GLY A 96 14.06 7.86 3.07
N CYS A 97 14.26 8.33 4.29
CA CYS A 97 13.48 7.95 5.46
C CYS A 97 12.85 9.21 6.06
N ALA A 98 11.52 9.24 6.12
CA ALA A 98 10.78 10.30 6.82
C ALA A 98 10.96 10.17 8.34
N ASP A 99 10.75 11.28 9.06
CA ASP A 99 10.73 11.29 10.52
C ASP A 99 9.58 10.42 11.08
N LEU A 100 9.74 9.94 12.32
CA LEU A 100 8.78 9.02 12.92
C LEU A 100 7.39 9.63 13.10
N GLU A 101 7.32 10.89 13.53
CA GLU A 101 6.06 11.60 13.75
C GLU A 101 5.26 11.71 12.45
N ASP A 102 5.94 12.07 11.35
CA ASP A 102 5.33 12.14 10.02
C ASP A 102 4.86 10.76 9.55
N ALA A 103 5.69 9.73 9.73
CA ALA A 103 5.37 8.35 9.32
C ALA A 103 4.18 7.74 10.07
N LEU A 104 3.82 8.27 11.23
CA LEU A 104 2.65 7.85 12.02
C LEU A 104 1.35 8.56 11.59
N SER A 105 1.43 9.55 10.69
CA SER A 105 0.29 10.34 10.22
C SER A 105 0.02 10.11 8.74
N ALA A 106 -1.26 10.08 8.34
CA ALA A 106 -1.65 10.04 6.94
C ALA A 106 -2.09 11.44 6.49
N PRO A 107 -1.67 11.94 5.31
CA PRO A 107 -2.10 13.23 4.78
C PRO A 107 -3.52 13.14 4.17
N ILE A 108 -4.47 12.64 4.95
CA ILE A 108 -5.87 12.50 4.55
C ILE A 108 -6.68 13.49 5.38
N GLU A 109 -7.36 14.43 4.71
CA GLU A 109 -8.36 15.26 5.36
C GLU A 109 -9.51 14.37 5.87
N VAL A 110 -9.57 14.18 7.19
CA VAL A 110 -10.71 13.52 7.82
C VAL A 110 -11.89 14.47 7.73
N LYS A 111 -12.79 14.27 6.76
CA LYS A 111 -14.09 14.94 6.79
C LYS A 111 -14.86 14.42 8.01
N ASP A 112 -15.19 15.33 8.92
CA ASP A 112 -16.04 15.04 10.08
C ASP A 112 -17.30 14.31 9.61
N LYS A 113 -17.43 13.03 9.97
CA LYS A 113 -18.67 12.30 9.82
C LYS A 113 -19.66 12.91 10.82
N GLN A 114 -20.55 13.78 10.34
CA GLN A 114 -21.72 14.16 11.12
C GLN A 114 -22.50 12.89 11.45
N LEU A 115 -22.48 12.49 12.73
CA LEU A 115 -23.37 11.48 13.27
C LEU A 115 -24.80 11.94 13.00
N THR A 116 -25.51 11.27 12.11
CA THR A 116 -26.94 11.49 11.93
C THR A 116 -27.64 11.09 13.22
N SER A 117 -28.12 12.08 13.96
CA SER A 117 -29.05 11.87 15.06
C SER A 117 -30.29 11.19 14.49
N VAL A 118 -30.52 9.94 14.90
CA VAL A 118 -31.77 9.24 14.61
C VAL A 118 -32.86 9.94 15.42
N GLY A 119 -33.76 10.62 14.74
CA GLY A 119 -34.98 11.21 15.31
C GLY A 119 -36.17 10.25 15.19
#